data_AF-A0A9N8E5Q0-F1
#
_entry.id   AF-A0A9N8E5Q0-F1
#
_cell.length_a   1.000
_cell.length_b   1.000
_cell.length_c   1.000
_cell.angle_alpha   90.00
_cell.angle_beta   90.00
_cell.angle_gamma   90.00
#
_symmetry.space_group_name_H-M   'P 1'
#
loop_
_entity.id
_entity.type
_entity.pdbx_description
1 polymer ?
#
loop_
_entity_poly.entity_id
_entity_poly.type
_entity_poly.pdbx_seq_one_letter_code
_entity_poly.pdbx_strand_id
1 'polypeptide(L)'
;MMLRVRVLALSVAALFSTVAGSRHSINRNTEIRSSSKLGKQLLAQARPVDGGRSLNEDVDYSFVADYSLKFQGCHHVQQWNEYAEDEDDVRVKTKRLVRFRLCESDSCSNSNSAGCTSKFGDYVVDMNTFVAAYLEALEEEQEDICQDATYDCQDECYGNDDAATCMSACYDAYDVSFCNNLYNDDGNQQNNEDEEFDVSEYAECAEFKQRRRLENNNGYEYYIGPYCADQGGEIHLGVFTDDTCTTYAQNGESTFYNMMGYNLPYSDDSLVSSRCFACGQNDGNGNELKDFCANIYDYAGKCETRMNIGYPNESSCSYIEGIKIIREDGVIRTSTVKKSKAAAVCIGLFLTLAVLLAGYVYYLRTKLGRAQINLAAATQSLT
;
A
#
# COMPACT_ATOMS: atom_id res chain seq x y z
N MET A 1 12.64 15.58 -66.58
CA MET A 1 11.32 14.90 -66.55
C MET A 1 11.20 14.25 -65.18
N MET A 2 10.64 14.93 -64.18
CA MET A 2 9.21 14.88 -63.79
C MET A 2 8.81 13.43 -63.43
N LEU A 3 8.43 13.09 -62.19
CA LEU A 3 7.31 13.68 -61.43
C LEU A 3 7.45 13.40 -59.92
N ARG A 4 6.98 14.35 -59.10
CA ARG A 4 6.79 14.25 -57.64
C ARG A 4 5.41 13.66 -57.34
N VAL A 5 5.26 12.92 -56.23
CA VAL A 5 3.96 12.69 -55.59
C VAL A 5 4.08 13.04 -54.10
N ARG A 6 3.27 14.00 -53.65
CA ARG A 6 3.08 14.39 -52.25
C ARG A 6 1.80 13.73 -51.75
N VAL A 7 1.83 13.12 -50.56
CA VAL A 7 0.64 12.67 -49.84
C VAL A 7 0.35 13.64 -48.71
N LEU A 8 -0.89 14.13 -48.68
CA LEU A 8 -1.44 15.12 -47.76
C LEU A 8 -2.33 14.34 -46.78
N ALA A 9 -2.01 14.35 -45.49
CA ALA A 9 -2.84 13.76 -44.45
C ALA A 9 -3.67 14.87 -43.78
N LEU A 10 -4.99 14.72 -43.84
CA LEU A 10 -5.99 15.54 -43.19
C LEU A 10 -6.57 14.70 -42.04
N SER A 11 -6.53 15.18 -40.79
CA SER A 11 -7.17 14.51 -39.66
C SER A 11 -8.12 15.46 -38.94
N VAL A 12 -9.37 15.04 -38.88
CA VAL A 12 -10.56 15.68 -38.32
C VAL A 12 -10.53 15.58 -36.78
N ALA A 13 -10.77 16.71 -36.09
CA ALA A 13 -10.98 16.75 -34.65
C ALA A 13 -12.50 16.67 -34.36
N ALA A 14 -12.92 15.68 -33.57
CA ALA A 14 -14.29 15.55 -33.08
C ALA A 14 -14.41 16.18 -31.69
N LEU A 15 -15.49 16.95 -31.50
CA LEU A 15 -15.90 17.58 -30.24
C LEU A 15 -16.65 16.56 -29.38
N PHE A 16 -16.27 16.43 -28.11
CA PHE A 16 -17.06 15.74 -27.09
C PHE A 16 -17.86 16.78 -26.29
N SER A 17 -19.17 16.56 -26.21
CA SER A 17 -20.11 17.33 -25.39
C SER A 17 -20.30 16.61 -24.04
N THR A 18 -20.16 17.33 -22.94
CA THR A 18 -20.45 16.85 -21.59
C THR A 18 -21.94 16.96 -21.27
N VAL A 19 -22.53 15.89 -20.72
CA VAL A 19 -23.89 15.90 -20.14
C VAL A 19 -23.72 15.93 -18.63
N ALA A 20 -24.29 16.94 -17.98
CA ALA A 20 -24.34 17.08 -16.53
C ALA A 20 -25.63 16.44 -16.00
N GLY A 21 -25.50 15.39 -15.19
CA GLY A 21 -26.58 14.82 -14.37
C GLY A 21 -26.52 15.40 -12.95
N SER A 22 -27.66 15.77 -12.40
CA SER A 22 -27.82 16.37 -11.06
C SER A 22 -28.06 15.25 -10.04
N ARG A 23 -27.26 15.15 -8.98
CA ARG A 23 -27.47 14.21 -7.86
C ARG A 23 -28.26 14.87 -6.72
N HIS A 24 -29.22 14.13 -6.17
CA HIS A 24 -30.07 14.48 -5.04
C HIS A 24 -29.42 13.99 -3.72
N SER A 25 -29.53 14.73 -2.61
CA SER A 25 -28.83 14.44 -1.35
C SER A 25 -29.67 13.63 -0.35
N ILE A 26 -29.00 12.75 0.41
CA ILE A 26 -29.52 12.06 1.59
C ILE A 26 -28.59 12.35 2.76
N ASN A 27 -29.20 12.66 3.91
CA ASN A 27 -28.56 13.04 5.18
C ASN A 27 -28.16 11.78 5.98
N ARG A 28 -26.92 11.69 6.49
CA ARG A 28 -26.50 10.68 7.47
C ARG A 28 -25.69 11.32 8.60
N ASN A 29 -26.30 11.42 9.79
CA ASN A 29 -25.54 11.52 11.04
C ASN A 29 -24.91 10.15 11.31
N THR A 30 -23.58 10.05 11.32
CA THR A 30 -22.84 8.83 11.68
C THR A 30 -22.31 8.92 13.11
N GLU A 31 -23.08 8.39 14.06
CA GLU A 31 -22.51 7.93 15.34
C GLU A 31 -21.77 6.61 15.09
N ILE A 32 -20.53 6.47 15.57
CA ILE A 32 -19.79 5.19 15.56
C ILE A 32 -20.61 4.17 16.36
N ARG A 33 -21.31 3.27 15.67
CA ARG A 33 -22.09 2.24 16.32
C ARG A 33 -21.13 1.26 16.99
N SER A 34 -21.32 0.99 18.28
CA SER A 34 -20.53 -0.02 19.03
C SER A 34 -20.59 -1.43 18.45
N SER A 35 -21.52 -1.68 17.51
CA SER A 35 -21.66 -2.93 16.78
C SER A 35 -20.83 -3.03 15.50
N SER A 36 -20.27 -1.92 14.97
CA SER A 36 -19.39 -1.97 13.79
C SER A 36 -18.10 -2.72 14.12
N LYS A 37 -17.45 -3.31 13.11
CA LYS A 37 -16.17 -4.03 13.26
C LYS A 37 -15.14 -3.09 13.92
N LEU A 38 -15.13 -1.82 13.51
CA LEU A 38 -14.41 -0.69 14.13
C LEU A 38 -14.78 -0.41 15.58
N GLY A 39 -16.07 -0.31 15.93
CA GLY A 39 -16.49 -0.10 17.32
C GLY A 39 -15.99 -1.23 18.24
N LYS A 40 -16.00 -2.47 17.74
CA LYS A 40 -15.48 -3.64 18.47
C LYS A 40 -13.95 -3.66 18.55
N GLN A 41 -13.26 -3.23 17.49
CA GLN A 41 -11.80 -3.19 17.42
C GLN A 41 -11.21 -2.02 18.23
N LEU A 42 -11.87 -0.85 18.22
CA LEU A 42 -11.58 0.26 19.14
C LEU A 42 -11.76 -0.16 20.59
N LEU A 43 -12.83 -0.91 20.92
CA LEU A 43 -13.02 -1.47 22.25
C LEU A 43 -12.00 -2.56 22.60
N ALA A 44 -11.49 -3.31 21.61
CA ALA A 44 -10.44 -4.31 21.81
C ALA A 44 -9.06 -3.68 22.07
N GLN A 45 -8.78 -2.52 21.47
CA GLN A 45 -7.54 -1.75 21.66
C GLN A 45 -7.62 -0.76 22.86
N ALA A 46 -8.83 -0.42 23.32
CA ALA A 46 -9.05 0.46 24.46
C ALA A 46 -8.62 -0.21 25.77
N ARG A 47 -7.37 0.03 26.20
CA ARG A 47 -6.93 -0.29 27.56
C ARG A 47 -7.56 0.69 28.56
N PRO A 48 -8.02 0.23 29.74
CA PRO A 48 -8.48 1.14 30.78
C PRO A 48 -7.35 2.10 31.16
N VAL A 49 -7.58 3.40 30.97
CA VAL A 49 -6.65 4.45 31.37
C VAL A 49 -6.77 4.63 32.89
N ASP A 50 -5.88 3.99 33.64
CA ASP A 50 -5.63 4.34 35.04
C ASP A 50 -4.95 5.73 35.09
N GLY A 51 -5.76 6.78 35.19
CA GLY A 51 -5.29 8.14 35.39
C GLY A 51 -6.10 9.18 34.62
N GLY A 52 -7.14 9.68 35.26
CA GLY A 52 -8.10 10.66 34.75
C GLY A 52 -7.54 11.70 33.78
N ARG A 53 -7.81 11.50 32.50
CA ARG A 53 -7.93 12.58 31.52
C ARG A 53 -9.41 12.77 31.25
N SER A 54 -9.89 13.97 31.59
CA SER A 54 -11.27 14.41 31.40
C SER A 54 -11.66 14.31 29.93
N LEU A 55 -12.69 13.52 29.63
CA LEU A 55 -13.41 13.40 28.35
C LEU A 55 -14.18 14.70 28.00
N ASN A 56 -13.54 15.89 27.99
CA ASN A 56 -14.25 17.16 27.80
C ASN A 56 -13.48 18.19 26.94
N GLU A 57 -12.69 17.73 25.97
CA GLU A 57 -12.24 18.63 24.90
C GLU A 57 -12.31 17.82 23.61
N ASP A 58 -13.46 17.88 22.93
CA ASP A 58 -13.61 17.38 21.57
C ASP A 58 -12.62 18.14 20.71
N VAL A 59 -11.45 17.54 20.47
CA VAL A 59 -10.44 18.14 19.59
C VAL A 59 -11.01 18.08 18.19
N ASP A 60 -11.34 19.25 17.65
CA ASP A 60 -11.90 19.39 16.31
C ASP A 60 -10.84 19.06 15.25
N TYR A 61 -10.92 17.85 14.68
CA TYR A 61 -10.07 17.40 13.59
C TYR A 61 -10.64 17.72 12.20
N SER A 62 -11.73 18.48 12.10
CA SER A 62 -12.39 18.79 10.81
C SER A 62 -11.44 19.37 9.76
N PHE A 63 -10.42 20.12 10.17
CA PHE A 63 -9.42 20.68 9.25
C PHE A 63 -8.65 19.60 8.46
N VAL A 64 -8.56 18.37 8.98
CA VAL A 64 -7.90 17.25 8.30
C VAL A 64 -8.66 16.87 7.02
N ALA A 65 -9.96 17.15 6.93
CA ALA A 65 -10.77 16.90 5.73
C ALA A 65 -10.27 17.69 4.51
N ASP A 66 -9.58 18.82 4.71
CA ASP A 66 -9.00 19.62 3.63
C ASP A 66 -7.67 19.06 3.09
N TYR A 67 -7.23 17.92 3.65
CA TYR A 67 -6.00 17.25 3.28
C TYR A 67 -6.27 15.88 2.62
N SER A 68 -5.24 15.38 1.95
CA SER A 68 -5.15 14.04 1.40
C SER A 68 -3.94 13.34 1.99
N LEU A 69 -4.16 12.10 2.43
CA LEU A 69 -3.14 11.22 2.96
C LEU A 69 -2.33 10.59 1.83
N LYS A 70 -1.01 10.61 1.99
CA LYS A 70 -0.06 9.96 1.09
C LYS A 70 0.83 9.02 1.89
N PHE A 71 0.74 7.72 1.62
CA PHE A 71 1.72 6.76 2.11
C PHE A 71 3.11 7.09 1.55
N GLN A 72 4.09 7.27 2.44
CA GLN A 72 5.48 7.54 2.07
C GLN A 72 6.36 6.30 2.19
N GLY A 73 6.05 5.44 3.15
CA GLY A 73 6.80 4.23 3.40
C GLY A 73 6.55 3.64 4.77
N CYS A 74 7.27 2.59 5.09
CA CYS A 74 7.28 1.93 6.37
C CYS A 74 8.71 1.64 6.82
N HIS A 75 8.90 1.33 8.10
CA HIS A 75 10.17 0.94 8.67
C HIS A 75 9.99 0.06 9.91
N HIS A 76 11.06 -0.65 10.25
CA HIS A 76 11.15 -1.53 11.40
C HIS A 76 12.08 -0.91 12.45
N VAL A 77 11.68 -0.96 13.71
CA VAL A 77 12.52 -0.56 14.84
C VAL A 77 12.49 -1.69 15.86
N GLN A 78 13.67 -2.15 16.27
CA GLN A 78 13.79 -3.12 17.35
C GLN A 78 13.59 -2.41 18.69
N GLN A 79 12.66 -2.92 19.49
CA GLN A 79 12.38 -2.44 20.83
C GLN A 79 12.37 -3.61 21.80
N TRP A 80 12.69 -3.33 23.07
CA TRP A 80 12.52 -4.33 24.12
C TRP A 80 11.04 -4.66 24.26
N ASN A 81 10.72 -5.94 24.29
CA ASN A 81 9.37 -6.40 24.55
C ASN A 81 9.13 -6.34 26.06
N GLU A 82 8.35 -5.36 26.50
CA GLU A 82 8.00 -5.18 27.92
C GLU A 82 7.09 -6.30 28.44
N TYR A 83 6.48 -7.08 27.54
CA TYR A 83 5.57 -8.18 27.86
C TYR A 83 6.23 -9.56 27.75
N ALA A 84 7.56 -9.62 27.53
CA ALA A 84 8.28 -10.88 27.57
C ALA A 84 8.43 -11.32 29.04
N GLU A 85 7.53 -12.20 29.49
CA GLU A 85 7.51 -12.75 30.84
C GLU A 85 8.14 -14.16 30.89
N ASP A 86 8.05 -14.91 29.79
CA ASP A 86 8.53 -16.30 29.68
C ASP A 86 9.84 -16.44 28.86
N GLU A 87 10.49 -17.60 28.97
CA GLU A 87 11.75 -17.88 28.23
C GLU A 87 11.55 -17.98 26.71
N ASP A 88 10.34 -18.36 26.28
CA ASP A 88 9.97 -18.51 24.87
C ASP A 88 9.52 -17.19 24.23
N ASP A 89 9.33 -16.13 25.03
CA ASP A 89 8.89 -14.83 24.52
C ASP A 89 9.99 -14.09 23.75
N VAL A 90 9.57 -13.42 22.69
CA VAL A 90 10.45 -12.56 21.90
C VAL A 90 10.88 -11.35 22.75
N ARG A 91 12.09 -11.40 23.31
CA ARG A 91 12.66 -10.31 24.15
C ARG A 91 12.85 -8.99 23.41
N VAL A 92 13.09 -9.04 22.11
CA VAL A 92 13.28 -7.88 21.24
C VAL A 92 12.24 -7.94 20.14
N LYS A 93 11.14 -7.21 20.32
CA LYS A 93 10.04 -7.14 19.36
C LYS A 93 10.38 -6.13 18.27
N THR A 94 10.02 -6.47 17.03
CA THR A 94 10.10 -5.52 15.93
C THR A 94 8.83 -4.66 15.92
N LYS A 95 8.98 -3.38 16.25
CA LYS A 95 7.92 -2.40 16.07
C LYS A 95 7.90 -1.95 14.61
N ARG A 96 6.77 -2.17 13.94
CA ARG A 96 6.55 -1.81 12.54
C ARG A 96 5.81 -0.49 12.50
N LEU A 97 6.36 0.47 11.78
CA LEU A 97 5.83 1.82 11.72
C LEU A 97 5.59 2.22 10.27
N VAL A 98 4.52 2.98 10.05
CA VAL A 98 4.16 3.55 8.76
C VAL A 98 4.35 5.05 8.83
N ARG A 99 5.05 5.59 7.83
CA ARG A 99 5.17 7.02 7.59
C ARG A 99 4.23 7.43 6.47
N PHE A 100 3.43 8.45 6.74
CA PHE A 100 2.57 9.07 5.75
C PHE A 100 2.66 10.59 5.86
N ARG A 101 2.20 11.28 4.81
CA ARG A 101 2.14 12.74 4.74
C ARG A 101 0.72 13.17 4.47
N LEU A 102 0.26 14.19 5.19
CA LEU A 102 -0.94 14.93 4.82
C LEU A 102 -0.54 16.11 3.93
N CYS A 103 -1.14 16.16 2.74
CA CYS A 103 -0.98 17.21 1.75
C CYS A 103 -2.29 17.97 1.59
N GLU A 104 -2.30 19.29 1.36
CA GLU A 104 -3.55 19.95 0.94
C GLU A 104 -4.13 19.19 -0.25
N SER A 105 -5.45 18.93 -0.25
CA SER A 105 -6.07 18.01 -1.20
C SER A 105 -5.78 18.35 -2.66
N ASP A 106 -5.76 19.64 -3.01
CA ASP A 106 -5.46 20.11 -4.37
C ASP A 106 -3.98 19.97 -4.79
N SER A 107 -3.09 19.71 -3.82
CA SER A 107 -1.64 19.64 -4.03
C SER A 107 -1.09 18.21 -4.00
N CYS A 108 -1.93 17.22 -3.66
CA CYS A 108 -1.48 15.85 -3.49
C CYS A 108 -1.29 15.16 -4.85
N SER A 109 -0.04 14.85 -5.20
CA SER A 109 0.29 14.17 -6.45
C SER A 109 0.41 12.64 -6.28
N ASN A 110 -0.26 11.91 -7.16
CA ASN A 110 -0.11 10.47 -7.29
C ASN A 110 1.25 10.04 -7.86
N SER A 111 1.89 10.90 -8.67
CA SER A 111 3.18 10.61 -9.31
C SER A 111 4.38 10.93 -8.41
N ASN A 112 4.22 11.88 -7.48
CA ASN A 112 5.22 12.17 -6.47
C ASN A 112 5.11 11.17 -5.31
N SER A 113 6.22 10.55 -4.92
CA SER A 113 6.27 9.63 -3.78
C SER A 113 5.98 10.33 -2.45
N ALA A 114 6.34 11.61 -2.34
CA ALA A 114 6.03 12.43 -1.17
C ALA A 114 4.61 13.01 -1.23
N GLY A 115 3.89 12.94 -2.36
CA GLY A 115 2.61 13.61 -2.56
C GLY A 115 2.78 15.09 -2.88
N CYS A 116 3.27 15.88 -1.93
CA CYS A 116 3.43 17.34 -2.03
C CYS A 116 4.77 17.81 -1.42
N THR A 117 5.18 19.03 -1.78
CA THR A 117 6.48 19.62 -1.36
C THR A 117 6.36 20.84 -0.45
N SER A 118 5.15 21.36 -0.24
CA SER A 118 4.85 22.51 0.62
C SER A 118 3.54 22.27 1.36
N LYS A 119 3.34 22.98 2.48
CA LYS A 119 2.09 22.94 3.24
C LYS A 119 1.65 21.52 3.64
N PHE A 120 2.52 20.84 4.35
CA PHE A 120 2.33 19.44 4.67
C PHE A 120 2.73 19.12 6.11
N GLY A 121 2.13 18.06 6.65
CA GLY A 121 2.57 17.43 7.89
C GLY A 121 3.09 16.03 7.62
N ASP A 122 4.19 15.67 8.27
CA ASP A 122 4.68 14.29 8.26
C ASP A 122 4.24 13.58 9.54
N TYR A 123 3.85 12.33 9.40
CA TYR A 123 3.25 11.54 10.46
C TYR A 123 3.85 10.14 10.50
N VAL A 124 3.83 9.56 11.69
CA VAL A 124 4.22 8.16 11.91
C VAL A 124 3.20 7.46 12.80
N VAL A 125 2.78 6.27 12.42
CA VAL A 125 1.79 5.46 13.16
C VAL A 125 2.23 4.00 13.18
N ASP A 126 1.66 3.20 14.07
CA ASP A 126 1.82 1.75 14.05
C ASP A 126 1.28 1.14 12.74
N MET A 127 2.01 0.16 12.19
CA MET A 127 1.65 -0.46 10.91
C MET A 127 0.32 -1.20 10.98
N ASN A 128 0.04 -1.90 12.07
CA ASN A 128 -1.20 -2.66 12.20
C ASN A 128 -2.40 -1.70 12.22
N THR A 129 -2.28 -0.60 12.98
CA THR A 129 -3.28 0.47 12.99
C THR A 129 -3.49 1.07 11.60
N PHE A 130 -2.40 1.35 10.86
CA PHE A 130 -2.50 1.91 9.51
C PHE A 130 -3.18 0.95 8.53
N VAL A 131 -2.74 -0.32 8.51
CA VAL A 131 -3.25 -1.33 7.57
C VAL A 131 -4.71 -1.67 7.87
N ALA A 132 -5.06 -1.86 9.14
CA ALA A 132 -6.44 -2.13 9.54
C ALA A 132 -7.38 -1.00 9.11
N ALA A 133 -7.03 0.25 9.46
CA ALA A 133 -7.82 1.40 9.07
C ALA A 133 -7.88 1.55 7.53
N TYR A 134 -6.78 1.25 6.82
CA TYR A 134 -6.73 1.36 5.36
C TYR A 134 -7.61 0.33 4.66
N LEU A 135 -7.59 -0.92 5.11
CA LEU A 135 -8.44 -1.97 4.56
C LEU A 135 -9.92 -1.68 4.81
N GLU A 136 -10.26 -1.19 6.00
CA GLU A 136 -11.61 -0.73 6.31
C GLU A 136 -12.05 0.42 5.38
N ALA A 137 -11.19 1.41 5.16
CA ALA A 137 -11.48 2.52 4.26
C ALA A 137 -11.71 2.05 2.80
N LEU A 138 -11.01 1.01 2.37
CA LEU A 138 -11.20 0.41 1.06
C LEU A 138 -12.50 -0.41 0.97
N GLU A 139 -12.92 -1.05 2.06
CA GLU A 139 -14.19 -1.76 2.15
C GLU A 139 -15.36 -0.77 2.08
N GLU A 140 -15.29 0.33 2.85
CA GLU A 140 -16.28 1.42 2.79
C GLU A 140 -16.38 2.04 1.39
N GLU A 141 -15.25 2.33 0.74
CA GLU A 141 -15.24 2.85 -0.64
C GLU A 141 -15.88 1.86 -1.63
N GLN A 142 -15.67 0.56 -1.45
CA GLN A 142 -16.30 -0.47 -2.27
C GLN A 142 -17.81 -0.55 -2.02
N GLU A 143 -18.25 -0.52 -0.76
CA GLU A 143 -19.67 -0.51 -0.40
C GLU A 143 -20.39 0.69 -1.01
N ASP A 144 -19.80 1.89 -0.95
CA ASP A 144 -20.33 3.11 -1.55
C ASP A 144 -20.47 2.99 -3.08
N ILE A 145 -19.42 2.50 -3.76
CA ILE A 145 -19.43 2.27 -5.21
C ILE A 145 -20.52 1.26 -5.58
N CYS A 146 -20.63 0.17 -4.82
CA CYS A 146 -21.65 -0.84 -5.05
C CYS A 146 -23.05 -0.33 -4.78
N GLN A 147 -23.25 0.51 -3.77
CA GLN A 147 -24.54 1.12 -3.47
C GLN A 147 -24.98 2.03 -4.62
N ASP A 148 -24.10 2.91 -5.10
CA ASP A 148 -24.35 3.79 -6.24
C ASP A 148 -24.69 2.99 -7.50
N ALA A 149 -23.88 1.99 -7.84
CA ALA A 149 -24.11 1.14 -9.00
C ALA A 149 -25.40 0.33 -8.89
N THR A 150 -25.75 -0.12 -7.68
CA THR A 150 -27.00 -0.86 -7.45
C THR A 150 -28.22 -0.01 -7.69
N TYR A 151 -28.23 1.26 -7.26
CA TYR A 151 -29.33 2.16 -7.55
C TYR A 151 -29.49 2.41 -9.06
N ASP A 152 -28.40 2.71 -9.75
CA ASP A 152 -28.43 2.94 -11.20
C ASP A 152 -28.91 1.69 -11.96
N CYS A 153 -28.34 0.52 -11.64
CA CYS A 153 -28.70 -0.74 -12.28
C CYS A 153 -30.13 -1.21 -11.95
N GLN A 154 -30.61 -0.97 -10.74
CA GLN A 154 -31.97 -1.33 -10.34
C GLN A 154 -33.02 -0.56 -11.16
N ASP A 155 -32.78 0.72 -11.43
CA ASP A 155 -33.66 1.54 -12.26
C ASP A 155 -33.63 1.09 -13.73
N GLU A 156 -32.45 0.72 -14.26
CA GLU A 156 -32.32 0.21 -15.64
C GLU A 156 -32.97 -1.18 -15.82
N CYS A 157 -32.88 -2.03 -14.80
CA CYS A 157 -33.41 -3.39 -14.82
C CYS A 157 -34.86 -3.51 -14.36
N TYR A 158 -35.51 -2.39 -14.02
CA TYR A 158 -36.89 -2.38 -13.54
C TYR A 158 -37.87 -2.93 -14.60
N GLY A 159 -38.56 -4.01 -14.25
CA GLY A 159 -39.54 -4.67 -15.14
C GLY A 159 -38.94 -5.65 -16.15
N ASN A 160 -37.66 -6.01 -16.00
CA ASN A 160 -37.04 -7.10 -16.76
C ASN A 160 -37.45 -8.46 -16.17
N ASP A 161 -37.85 -9.40 -17.02
CA ASP A 161 -38.31 -10.74 -16.61
C ASP A 161 -37.17 -11.56 -15.95
N ASP A 162 -35.91 -11.27 -16.29
CA ASP A 162 -34.70 -11.85 -15.70
C ASP A 162 -33.84 -10.77 -15.01
N ALA A 163 -34.38 -10.20 -13.93
CA ALA A 163 -33.72 -9.13 -13.16
C ALA A 163 -32.27 -9.49 -12.72
N ALA A 164 -32.01 -10.73 -12.34
CA ALA A 164 -30.67 -11.17 -11.91
C ALA A 164 -29.63 -11.12 -13.04
N THR A 165 -29.99 -11.56 -14.25
CA THR A 165 -29.09 -11.49 -15.42
C THR A 165 -28.88 -10.04 -15.87
N CYS A 166 -29.93 -9.22 -15.77
CA CYS A 166 -29.84 -7.79 -16.05
C CYS A 166 -28.88 -7.08 -15.08
N MET A 167 -29.01 -7.32 -13.78
CA MET A 167 -28.15 -6.72 -12.74
C MET A 167 -26.68 -7.09 -12.93
N SER A 168 -26.38 -8.38 -13.15
CA SER A 168 -25.00 -8.82 -13.38
C SER A 168 -24.39 -8.17 -14.63
N ALA A 169 -25.15 -8.09 -15.73
CA ALA A 169 -24.68 -7.44 -16.96
C ALA A 169 -24.50 -5.92 -16.77
N CYS A 170 -25.32 -5.30 -15.93
CA CYS A 170 -25.18 -3.90 -15.58
C CYS A 170 -23.91 -3.67 -14.74
N TYR A 171 -23.66 -4.45 -13.69
CA TYR A 171 -22.42 -4.35 -12.92
C TYR A 171 -21.16 -4.55 -13.78
N ASP A 172 -21.20 -5.49 -14.73
CA ASP A 172 -20.11 -5.67 -15.70
C ASP A 172 -19.92 -4.42 -16.60
N ALA A 173 -21.01 -3.74 -16.97
CA ALA A 173 -20.94 -2.51 -17.77
C ALA A 173 -20.35 -1.33 -16.98
N TYR A 174 -20.53 -1.31 -15.66
CA TYR A 174 -19.96 -0.32 -14.74
C TYR A 174 -18.55 -0.71 -14.23
N ASP A 175 -18.00 -1.86 -14.63
CA ASP A 175 -16.72 -2.41 -14.14
C ASP A 175 -16.70 -2.65 -12.62
N VAL A 176 -17.86 -3.00 -12.06
CA VAL A 176 -18.08 -3.22 -10.62
C VAL A 176 -18.67 -4.60 -10.36
N SER A 177 -18.26 -5.60 -11.16
CA SER A 177 -18.73 -6.98 -11.06
C SER A 177 -18.48 -7.62 -9.69
N PHE A 178 -17.53 -7.09 -8.90
CA PHE A 178 -17.30 -7.49 -7.51
C PHE A 178 -18.53 -7.23 -6.60
N CYS A 179 -19.38 -6.25 -6.92
CA CYS A 179 -20.61 -5.95 -6.18
C CYS A 179 -21.66 -7.05 -6.26
N ASN A 180 -21.57 -7.90 -7.29
CA ASN A 180 -22.49 -9.02 -7.50
C ASN A 180 -22.42 -10.01 -6.31
N ASN A 181 -21.25 -10.17 -5.69
CA ASN A 181 -21.07 -11.07 -4.55
C ASN A 181 -21.54 -10.45 -3.22
N LEU A 182 -21.58 -9.12 -3.11
CA LEU A 182 -22.01 -8.40 -1.90
C LEU A 182 -23.54 -8.39 -1.74
N TYR A 183 -24.30 -8.39 -2.86
CA TYR A 183 -25.76 -8.22 -2.83
C TYR A 183 -26.57 -9.41 -3.36
N ASN A 184 -25.98 -10.38 -4.06
CA ASN A 184 -26.66 -11.63 -4.43
C ASN A 184 -26.63 -12.67 -3.31
N ASP A 185 -26.89 -12.26 -2.07
CA ASP A 185 -27.10 -13.20 -0.97
C ASP A 185 -28.57 -13.68 -1.00
N ASP A 186 -28.92 -14.38 -2.07
CA ASP A 186 -30.18 -15.09 -2.26
C ASP A 186 -30.19 -16.35 -1.38
N GLY A 187 -30.00 -16.20 -0.06
CA GLY A 187 -30.36 -17.13 1.02
C GLY A 187 -29.94 -18.61 0.91
N ASN A 188 -29.10 -18.97 -0.06
CA ASN A 188 -28.73 -20.34 -0.36
C ASN A 188 -27.24 -20.52 -0.05
N GLN A 189 -26.91 -20.31 1.23
CA GLN A 189 -25.69 -20.80 1.87
C GLN A 189 -25.70 -22.33 1.85
N GLN A 190 -25.50 -22.91 0.67
CA GLN A 190 -25.29 -24.33 0.50
C GLN A 190 -23.78 -24.56 0.34
N ASN A 191 -23.13 -24.68 1.51
CA ASN A 191 -21.95 -25.52 1.74
C ASN A 191 -20.77 -25.33 0.77
N ASN A 192 -20.13 -24.17 0.78
CA ASN A 192 -18.70 -24.11 0.51
C ASN A 192 -18.02 -23.57 1.76
N GLU A 193 -17.61 -24.48 2.65
CA GLU A 193 -16.78 -24.22 3.84
C GLU A 193 -15.32 -23.89 3.46
N ASP A 194 -15.09 -23.31 2.29
CA ASP A 194 -13.80 -22.75 1.93
C ASP A 194 -13.79 -21.34 2.54
N GLU A 195 -13.30 -21.23 3.77
CA GLU A 195 -13.04 -19.94 4.45
C GLU A 195 -12.21 -19.08 3.48
N GLU A 196 -12.87 -18.12 2.83
CA GLU A 196 -12.24 -17.17 1.93
C GLU A 196 -11.22 -16.35 2.73
N PHE A 197 -10.03 -16.14 2.15
CA PHE A 197 -8.95 -15.44 2.83
C PHE A 197 -9.30 -13.96 3.02
N ASP A 198 -9.76 -13.61 4.21
CA ASP A 198 -10.02 -12.22 4.59
C ASP A 198 -8.70 -11.56 5.06
N VAL A 199 -8.17 -10.68 4.22
CA VAL A 199 -6.95 -9.91 4.48
C VAL A 199 -7.08 -9.06 5.75
N SER A 200 -8.29 -8.62 6.09
CA SER A 200 -8.54 -7.77 7.26
C SER A 200 -8.30 -8.52 8.58
N GLU A 201 -8.53 -9.83 8.63
CA GLU A 201 -8.22 -10.67 9.81
C GLU A 201 -6.72 -10.74 10.10
N TYR A 202 -5.90 -10.61 9.05
CA TYR A 202 -4.44 -10.66 9.14
C TYR A 202 -3.80 -9.27 9.18
N ALA A 203 -4.59 -8.18 9.22
CA ALA A 203 -4.09 -6.82 9.39
C ALA A 203 -3.35 -6.63 10.73
N GLU A 204 -3.84 -7.33 11.76
CA GLU A 204 -3.18 -7.47 13.06
C GLU A 204 -2.65 -8.90 13.15
N CYS A 205 -1.35 -9.11 12.91
CA CYS A 205 -0.64 -10.40 12.98
C CYS A 205 -1.45 -11.52 13.67
N ALA A 206 -2.04 -12.41 12.88
CA ALA A 206 -3.02 -13.37 13.37
C ALA A 206 -2.56 -14.80 13.10
N GLU A 207 -2.96 -15.71 14.00
CA GLU A 207 -2.68 -17.13 13.89
C GLU A 207 -3.37 -17.71 12.65
N PHE A 208 -2.59 -18.36 11.78
CA PHE A 208 -3.10 -19.04 10.61
C PHE A 208 -3.65 -20.41 11.01
N LYS A 209 -4.94 -20.44 11.34
CA LYS A 209 -5.66 -21.66 11.74
C LYS A 209 -6.26 -22.34 10.52
N GLN A 210 -5.72 -23.49 10.12
CA GLN A 210 -6.47 -24.39 9.25
C GLN A 210 -7.19 -25.47 10.07
N ARG A 211 -8.51 -25.55 9.92
CA ARG A 211 -9.36 -26.58 10.56
C ARG A 211 -9.10 -28.01 10.12
N ARG A 212 -8.29 -28.26 9.08
CA ARG A 212 -7.82 -29.61 8.72
C ARG A 212 -6.71 -30.03 9.66
N ARG A 213 -7.13 -30.39 10.86
CA ARG A 213 -6.45 -31.13 11.92
C ARG A 213 -5.49 -32.17 11.34
N LEU A 214 -4.25 -31.78 11.08
CA LEU A 214 -3.15 -32.72 10.92
C LEU A 214 -2.75 -33.12 12.33
N GLU A 215 -3.42 -34.13 12.89
CA GLU A 215 -3.17 -34.70 14.22
C GLU A 215 -1.76 -35.29 14.41
N ASN A 216 -0.82 -35.11 13.47
CA ASN A 216 0.40 -35.91 13.42
C ASN A 216 1.67 -35.18 12.97
N ASN A 217 1.79 -33.86 13.10
CA ASN A 217 3.12 -33.25 12.97
C ASN A 217 3.36 -32.18 14.02
N ASN A 218 4.56 -32.24 14.60
CA ASN A 218 5.11 -31.30 15.59
C ASN A 218 4.65 -29.87 15.25
N GLY A 219 3.73 -29.36 16.06
CA GLY A 219 2.90 -28.19 15.77
C GLY A 219 3.71 -26.91 15.74
N TYR A 220 4.15 -26.52 14.55
CA TYR A 220 4.58 -25.16 14.31
C TYR A 220 3.33 -24.31 14.11
N GLU A 221 3.10 -23.38 15.02
CA GLU A 221 2.09 -22.33 14.86
C GLU A 221 2.65 -21.30 13.86
N TYR A 222 1.86 -21.03 12.83
CA TYR A 222 2.19 -20.01 11.85
C TYR A 222 1.28 -18.81 12.05
N TYR A 223 1.84 -17.64 11.84
CA TYR A 223 1.13 -16.37 11.95
C TYR A 223 1.26 -15.64 10.63
N ILE A 224 0.21 -14.96 10.19
CA ILE A 224 0.23 -14.13 8.98
C ILE A 224 0.01 -12.69 9.40
N GLY A 225 0.81 -11.78 8.84
CA GLY A 225 0.66 -10.36 9.14
C GLY A 225 1.43 -9.45 8.18
N PRO A 226 1.19 -8.13 8.27
CA PRO A 226 1.80 -7.16 7.38
C PRO A 226 3.26 -6.91 7.75
N TYR A 227 4.13 -6.72 6.76
CA TYR A 227 5.52 -6.33 6.98
C TYR A 227 5.98 -5.31 5.95
N CYS A 228 7.02 -4.57 6.31
CA CYS A 228 7.61 -3.61 5.39
C CYS A 228 8.57 -4.31 4.43
N ALA A 229 8.36 -4.16 3.12
CA ALA A 229 9.30 -4.61 2.11
C ALA A 229 10.70 -3.97 2.32
N ASP A 230 11.77 -4.63 1.88
CA ASP A 230 13.18 -4.20 2.10
C ASP A 230 13.45 -2.74 1.69
N GLN A 231 12.69 -2.26 0.72
CA GLN A 231 12.84 -0.93 0.14
C GLN A 231 12.13 0.16 0.95
N GLY A 232 11.32 -0.21 1.94
CA GLY A 232 10.55 0.69 2.79
C GLY A 232 9.32 1.29 2.14
N GLY A 233 9.00 0.94 0.89
CA GLY A 233 8.01 1.65 0.06
C GLY A 233 6.73 0.89 -0.21
N GLU A 234 6.60 -0.32 0.33
CA GLU A 234 5.49 -1.25 0.11
C GLU A 234 5.28 -2.05 1.41
N ILE A 235 4.03 -2.42 1.68
CA ILE A 235 3.66 -3.30 2.80
C ILE A 235 3.16 -4.60 2.19
N HIS A 236 3.75 -5.73 2.55
CA HIS A 236 3.40 -7.06 2.06
C HIS A 236 2.83 -7.91 3.20
N LEU A 237 2.15 -9.01 2.87
CA LEU A 237 1.78 -10.04 3.83
C LEU A 237 2.84 -11.14 3.86
N GLY A 238 3.24 -11.54 5.07
CA GLY A 238 4.24 -12.58 5.28
C GLY A 238 3.76 -13.63 6.26
N VAL A 239 4.46 -14.76 6.28
CA VAL A 239 4.23 -15.84 7.25
C VAL A 239 5.37 -15.85 8.27
N PHE A 240 4.99 -15.95 9.54
CA PHE A 240 5.85 -15.82 10.71
C PHE A 240 5.68 -17.02 11.63
N THR A 241 6.65 -17.23 12.52
CA THR A 241 6.63 -18.31 13.53
C THR A 241 6.28 -17.81 14.94
N ASP A 242 5.94 -16.54 15.08
CA ASP A 242 5.56 -15.91 16.35
C ASP A 242 4.36 -14.98 16.16
N ASP A 243 3.59 -14.82 17.24
CA ASP A 243 2.39 -14.00 17.34
C ASP A 243 2.63 -12.48 17.25
N THR A 244 3.90 -12.06 17.27
CA THR A 244 4.28 -10.68 17.03
C THR A 244 4.65 -10.39 15.58
N CYS A 245 4.71 -11.42 14.73
CA CYS A 245 5.20 -11.36 13.36
C CYS A 245 6.59 -10.72 13.27
N THR A 246 7.50 -11.12 14.16
CA THR A 246 8.90 -10.64 14.17
C THR A 246 9.83 -11.57 13.40
N THR A 247 9.58 -12.88 13.44
CA THR A 247 10.46 -13.93 12.93
C THR A 247 9.82 -14.57 11.71
N TYR A 248 10.40 -14.32 10.53
CA TYR A 248 9.93 -14.94 9.30
C TYR A 248 10.05 -16.46 9.34
N ALA A 249 9.01 -17.14 8.88
CA ALA A 249 9.09 -18.55 8.59
C ALA A 249 9.93 -18.77 7.31
N GLN A 250 11.08 -19.44 7.41
CA GLN A 250 11.99 -19.67 6.27
C GLN A 250 11.31 -20.32 5.05
N ASN A 251 10.27 -21.12 5.27
CA ASN A 251 9.49 -21.79 4.23
C ASN A 251 8.02 -21.28 4.20
N GLY A 252 7.74 -20.14 4.82
CA GLY A 252 6.40 -19.64 5.09
C GLY A 252 5.47 -19.60 3.88
N GLU A 253 5.89 -18.99 2.78
CA GLU A 253 5.10 -18.93 1.54
C GLU A 253 4.83 -20.30 0.94
N SER A 254 5.86 -21.15 0.87
CA SER A 254 5.70 -22.53 0.36
C SER A 254 4.78 -23.36 1.24
N THR A 255 4.84 -23.13 2.55
CA THR A 255 4.00 -23.76 3.56
C THR A 255 2.55 -23.32 3.39
N PHE A 256 2.31 -22.02 3.18
CA PHE A 256 0.98 -21.49 2.85
C PHE A 256 0.46 -22.07 1.53
N TYR A 257 1.26 -22.06 0.46
CA TYR A 257 0.87 -22.60 -0.85
C TYR A 257 0.52 -24.09 -0.78
N ASN A 258 1.32 -24.88 -0.05
CA ASN A 258 1.05 -26.31 0.12
C ASN A 258 -0.24 -26.59 0.93
N MET A 259 -0.65 -25.67 1.80
CA MET A 259 -1.85 -25.79 2.63
C MET A 259 -3.12 -25.25 1.97
N MET A 260 -3.03 -24.11 1.28
CA MET A 260 -4.16 -23.41 0.68
C MET A 260 -4.34 -23.73 -0.82
N GLY A 261 -3.29 -24.19 -1.49
CA GLY A 261 -3.30 -24.47 -2.92
C GLY A 261 -3.11 -23.24 -3.83
N TYR A 262 -2.88 -22.06 -3.25
CA TYR A 262 -2.61 -20.81 -3.96
C TYR A 262 -1.60 -19.94 -3.19
N ASN A 263 -1.04 -18.93 -3.86
CA ASN A 263 -0.03 -18.04 -3.26
C ASN A 263 -0.67 -17.09 -2.25
N LEU A 264 0.06 -16.74 -1.19
CA LEU A 264 -0.39 -15.77 -0.19
C LEU A 264 -0.73 -14.43 -0.86
N PRO A 265 -1.98 -13.95 -0.77
CA PRO A 265 -2.34 -12.64 -1.32
C PRO A 265 -1.46 -11.54 -0.73
N TYR A 266 -1.06 -10.58 -1.57
CA TYR A 266 -0.18 -9.48 -1.17
C TYR A 266 1.22 -9.91 -0.65
N SER A 267 1.70 -11.11 -1.00
CA SER A 267 3.10 -11.47 -0.76
C SER A 267 4.05 -10.67 -1.66
N ASP A 268 3.66 -10.43 -2.91
CA ASP A 268 4.45 -9.70 -3.92
C ASP A 268 3.89 -8.30 -4.22
N ASP A 269 2.62 -8.06 -3.90
CA ASP A 269 1.92 -6.81 -4.14
C ASP A 269 1.69 -6.04 -2.84
N SER A 270 1.77 -4.71 -2.91
CA SER A 270 1.57 -3.87 -1.72
C SER A 270 0.11 -3.86 -1.28
N LEU A 271 -0.16 -4.15 0.00
CA LEU A 271 -1.48 -4.00 0.63
C LEU A 271 -1.97 -2.56 0.54
N VAL A 272 -1.03 -1.62 0.62
CA VAL A 272 -1.32 -0.18 0.65
C VAL A 272 -1.00 0.47 -0.69
N SER A 273 -1.90 1.31 -1.16
CA SER A 273 -1.70 2.07 -2.39
C SER A 273 -0.79 3.27 -2.16
N SER A 274 0.08 3.56 -3.14
CA SER A 274 0.87 4.80 -3.14
C SER A 274 0.09 6.01 -3.66
N ARG A 275 -1.23 5.93 -3.80
CA ARG A 275 -2.07 7.04 -4.28
C ARG A 275 -2.40 8.00 -3.12
N CYS A 276 -2.84 9.20 -3.47
CA CYS A 276 -3.40 10.15 -2.53
C CYS A 276 -4.79 9.68 -2.15
N PHE A 277 -5.04 9.55 -0.86
CA PHE A 277 -6.32 9.21 -0.29
C PHE A 277 -6.95 10.48 0.27
N ALA A 278 -8.09 10.92 -0.27
CA ALA A 278 -8.74 12.14 0.21
C ALA A 278 -9.31 11.91 1.62
N CYS A 279 -9.02 12.81 2.56
CA CYS A 279 -9.59 12.73 3.90
C CYS A 279 -10.96 13.38 4.01
N GLY A 280 -11.31 14.25 3.07
CA GLY A 280 -12.61 14.88 2.96
C GLY A 280 -13.55 14.16 2.02
N GLN A 281 -14.81 14.06 2.40
CA GLN A 281 -15.93 13.68 1.54
C GLN A 281 -16.99 14.78 1.55
N ASN A 282 -17.50 15.14 0.38
CA ASN A 282 -18.57 16.12 0.28
C ASN A 282 -19.92 15.41 0.29
N ASP A 283 -20.67 15.56 1.37
CA ASP A 283 -22.00 14.98 1.60
C ASP A 283 -23.14 15.91 1.13
N GLY A 284 -22.81 17.10 0.63
CA GLY A 284 -23.75 18.16 0.27
C GLY A 284 -24.05 19.16 1.39
N ASN A 285 -23.60 18.92 2.63
CA ASN A 285 -23.69 19.86 3.76
C ASN A 285 -22.33 20.41 4.18
N GLY A 286 -21.22 19.82 3.74
CA GLY A 286 -19.88 20.29 4.01
C GLY A 286 -18.81 19.35 3.49
N ASN A 287 -17.57 19.61 3.92
CA ASN A 287 -16.48 18.66 3.77
C ASN A 287 -16.40 17.88 5.09
N GLU A 288 -16.80 16.62 5.07
CA GLU A 288 -16.78 15.73 6.24
C GLU A 288 -15.48 14.93 6.28
N LEU A 289 -14.94 14.73 7.48
CA LEU A 289 -13.72 13.97 7.69
C LEU A 289 -14.04 12.47 7.66
N LYS A 290 -13.37 11.72 6.79
CA LYS A 290 -13.44 10.25 6.77
C LYS A 290 -12.82 9.64 8.03
N ASP A 291 -13.46 8.59 8.54
CA ASP A 291 -13.05 7.87 9.77
C ASP A 291 -11.60 7.38 9.69
N PHE A 292 -11.19 6.87 8.53
CA PHE A 292 -9.79 6.48 8.25
C PHE A 292 -8.77 7.57 8.63
N CYS A 293 -9.01 8.81 8.17
CA CYS A 293 -8.08 9.91 8.40
C CYS A 293 -8.16 10.41 9.85
N ALA A 294 -9.34 10.42 10.45
CA ALA A 294 -9.51 10.78 11.86
C ALA A 294 -8.72 9.81 12.77
N ASN A 295 -8.92 8.51 12.57
CA ASN A 295 -8.28 7.45 13.36
C ASN A 295 -6.76 7.51 13.25
N ILE A 296 -6.24 7.53 12.02
CA ILE A 296 -4.78 7.54 11.84
C ILE A 296 -4.18 8.86 12.35
N TYR A 297 -4.86 9.99 12.16
CA TYR A 297 -4.38 11.27 12.66
C TYR A 297 -4.28 11.28 14.19
N ASP A 298 -5.27 10.74 14.90
CA ASP A 298 -5.29 10.72 16.35
C ASP A 298 -4.08 9.96 16.94
N TYR A 299 -3.89 8.71 16.49
CA TYR A 299 -2.80 7.84 16.97
C TYR A 299 -1.40 8.18 16.43
N ALA A 300 -1.32 9.02 15.39
CA ALA A 300 -0.03 9.35 14.79
C ALA A 300 0.84 10.26 15.67
N GLY A 301 2.13 9.95 15.69
CA GLY A 301 3.19 10.91 16.04
C GLY A 301 3.29 11.98 14.95
N LYS A 302 3.26 13.25 15.36
CA LYS A 302 3.03 14.39 14.47
C LYS A 302 4.29 15.24 14.27
N CYS A 303 4.49 15.68 13.03
CA CYS A 303 5.44 16.72 12.66
C CYS A 303 4.81 17.70 11.67
N GLU A 304 4.22 18.75 12.22
CA GLU A 304 3.35 19.70 11.48
C GLU A 304 4.04 21.05 11.22
N THR A 305 5.38 21.10 11.33
CA THR A 305 6.22 22.32 11.13
C THR A 305 5.91 23.09 9.84
N ARG A 306 5.45 22.39 8.80
CA ARG A 306 5.18 22.95 7.47
C ARG A 306 3.69 23.06 7.17
N MET A 307 2.81 22.74 8.11
CA MET A 307 1.37 22.92 7.94
C MET A 307 0.98 24.36 8.28
N ASN A 308 -0.07 24.85 7.61
CA ASN A 308 -0.62 26.17 7.89
C ASN A 308 -1.79 26.05 8.88
N ILE A 309 -1.48 25.64 10.11
CA ILE A 309 -2.46 25.46 11.19
C ILE A 309 -2.09 26.31 12.41
N GLY A 310 -3.08 26.63 13.25
CA GLY A 310 -2.89 27.54 14.38
C GLY A 310 -1.95 27.00 15.47
N TYR A 311 -1.92 25.69 15.67
CA TYR A 311 -1.14 25.03 16.72
C TYR A 311 -0.45 23.77 16.18
N PRO A 312 0.69 23.91 15.46
CA PRO A 312 1.40 22.77 14.93
C PRO A 312 1.99 21.90 16.04
N ASN A 313 1.81 20.59 15.94
CA ASN A 313 2.42 19.61 16.80
C ASN A 313 3.75 19.10 16.20
N GLU A 314 4.83 19.32 16.95
CA GLU A 314 6.19 18.96 16.55
C GLU A 314 6.81 17.86 17.43
N SER A 315 6.01 17.21 18.27
CA SER A 315 6.47 16.22 19.27
C SER A 315 7.30 15.07 18.67
N SER A 316 7.03 14.70 17.43
CA SER A 316 7.69 13.58 16.74
C SER A 316 8.61 14.03 15.59
N CYS A 317 8.85 15.34 15.41
CA CYS A 317 9.69 15.83 14.31
C CYS A 317 11.12 15.27 14.33
N SER A 318 11.77 15.28 15.50
CA SER A 318 13.14 14.75 15.64
C SER A 318 13.22 13.26 15.30
N TYR A 319 12.19 12.50 15.67
CA TYR A 319 12.08 11.09 15.32
C TYR A 319 11.86 10.93 13.81
N ILE A 320 10.88 11.63 13.23
CA ILE A 320 10.54 11.52 11.80
C ILE A 320 11.69 11.93 10.89
N GLU A 321 12.41 13.00 11.24
CA GLU A 321 13.63 13.42 10.53
C GLU A 321 14.79 12.45 10.76
N GLY A 322 14.83 11.83 11.94
CA GLY A 322 15.81 10.83 12.33
C GLY A 322 15.63 9.46 11.68
N ILE A 323 14.42 9.13 11.18
CA ILE A 323 14.17 7.92 10.40
C ILE A 323 14.93 8.05 9.07
N LYS A 324 16.15 7.55 9.09
CA LYS A 324 16.89 7.17 7.91
C LYS A 324 16.35 5.80 7.51
N ILE A 325 15.67 5.69 6.37
CA ILE A 325 15.35 4.39 5.79
C ILE A 325 16.71 3.76 5.40
N ILE A 326 17.27 2.96 6.31
CA ILE A 326 18.54 2.28 6.11
C ILE A 326 18.21 1.02 5.31
N ARG A 327 18.66 0.95 4.06
CA ARG A 327 18.65 -0.30 3.30
C ARG A 327 19.83 -1.16 3.72
N GLU A 328 19.74 -2.45 3.43
CA GLU A 328 20.82 -3.42 3.65
C GLU A 328 22.15 -3.04 2.94
N ASP A 329 22.12 -2.10 1.98
CA ASP A 329 23.31 -1.56 1.32
C ASP A 329 24.10 -0.54 2.17
N GLY A 330 23.59 -0.16 3.34
CA GLY A 330 24.24 0.78 4.26
C GLY A 330 24.27 2.23 3.75
N VAL A 331 23.58 2.54 2.64
CA VAL A 331 23.55 3.89 2.06
C VAL A 331 22.27 4.60 2.50
N ILE A 332 22.44 5.60 3.36
CA ILE A 332 21.34 6.48 3.80
C ILE A 332 20.84 7.29 2.60
N ARG A 333 19.69 6.95 2.05
CA ARG A 333 18.97 7.78 1.07
C ARG A 333 17.65 8.23 1.67
N THR A 334 17.54 9.53 1.93
CA THR A 334 16.38 10.19 2.56
C THR A 334 15.17 10.37 1.62
N SER A 335 15.02 9.54 0.59
CA SER A 335 13.84 9.62 -0.27
C SER A 335 13.58 8.31 -1.03
N THR A 336 12.44 7.70 -0.72
CA THR A 336 11.56 6.88 -1.56
C THR A 336 12.13 6.49 -2.93
N VAL A 337 12.54 5.24 -3.09
CA VAL A 337 12.94 4.70 -4.40
C VAL A 337 11.92 3.66 -4.83
N LYS A 338 10.93 4.06 -5.64
CA LYS A 338 10.30 3.13 -6.59
C LYS A 338 11.38 2.59 -7.52
N LYS A 339 11.21 1.36 -8.04
CA LYS A 339 12.00 0.86 -9.19
C LYS A 339 11.98 1.91 -10.30
N SER A 340 13.02 2.74 -10.36
CA SER A 340 13.10 3.82 -11.34
C SER A 340 13.50 3.19 -12.66
N LYS A 341 12.57 3.20 -13.63
CA LYS A 341 12.86 2.78 -15.00
C LYS A 341 14.09 3.52 -15.55
N ALA A 342 14.28 4.78 -15.17
CA ALA A 342 15.47 5.55 -15.54
C ALA A 342 16.75 4.99 -14.92
N ALA A 343 16.73 4.56 -13.66
CA ALA A 343 17.89 3.93 -13.03
C ALA A 343 18.27 2.59 -13.70
N ALA A 344 17.27 1.77 -14.06
CA ALA A 344 17.51 0.52 -14.79
C ALA A 344 18.15 0.77 -16.16
N VAL A 345 17.69 1.80 -16.88
CA VAL A 345 18.28 2.21 -18.17
C VAL A 345 19.72 2.70 -17.99
N CYS A 346 20.00 3.51 -16.96
CA CYS A 346 21.36 3.97 -16.67
C CYS A 346 22.30 2.81 -16.34
N ILE A 347 21.86 1.86 -15.51
CA ILE A 347 22.66 0.66 -15.18
C ILE A 347 22.96 -0.16 -16.44
N GLY A 348 21.98 -0.35 -17.32
CA GLY A 348 22.17 -1.03 -18.60
C GLY A 348 23.18 -0.30 -19.50
N LEU A 349 23.12 1.03 -19.55
CA LEU A 349 24.07 1.85 -20.32
C LEU A 349 25.50 1.73 -19.75
N PHE A 350 25.67 1.79 -18.42
CA PHE A 350 26.99 1.66 -17.82
C PHE A 350 27.58 0.26 -17.98
N LEU A 351 26.78 -0.80 -17.84
CA LEU A 351 27.23 -2.18 -18.07
C LEU A 351 27.67 -2.40 -19.53
N THR A 352 26.90 -1.92 -20.49
CA THR A 352 27.26 -2.06 -21.92
C THR A 352 28.55 -1.30 -22.25
N LEU A 353 28.72 -0.10 -21.70
CA LEU A 353 29.92 0.71 -21.91
C LEU A 353 31.15 0.09 -21.24
N ALA A 354 30.99 -0.50 -20.05
CA ALA A 354 32.05 -1.23 -19.36
C ALA A 354 32.50 -2.48 -20.14
N VAL A 355 31.57 -3.25 -20.71
CA VAL A 355 31.89 -4.42 -21.55
C VAL A 355 32.62 -4.00 -22.84
N LEU A 356 32.19 -2.92 -23.49
CA LEU A 356 32.87 -2.38 -24.67
C LEU A 356 34.30 -1.91 -24.35
N LEU A 357 34.50 -1.21 -23.22
CA LEU A 357 35.83 -0.80 -22.76
C LEU A 357 36.72 -2.00 -22.45
N ALA A 358 36.20 -3.02 -21.75
CA ALA A 358 36.94 -4.24 -21.46
C ALA A 358 37.36 -4.97 -22.75
N GLY A 359 36.44 -5.07 -23.72
CA GLY A 359 36.73 -5.63 -25.04
C GLY A 359 37.79 -4.83 -25.81
N TYR A 360 37.74 -3.50 -25.74
CA TYR A 360 38.74 -2.63 -26.35
C TYR A 360 40.13 -2.77 -25.72
N VAL A 361 40.20 -2.84 -24.38
CA VAL A 361 41.46 -3.09 -23.65
C VAL A 361 42.03 -4.47 -24.02
N TYR A 362 41.19 -5.50 -24.10
CA TYR A 362 41.61 -6.83 -24.54
C TYR A 362 42.14 -6.83 -25.99
N TYR A 363 41.48 -6.10 -26.89
CA TYR A 363 41.93 -5.92 -28.27
C TYR A 363 43.30 -5.20 -28.35
N LEU A 364 43.49 -4.13 -27.57
CA LEU A 364 44.79 -3.44 -27.51
C LEU A 364 45.90 -4.35 -26.97
N ARG A 365 45.61 -5.12 -25.91
CA ARG A 365 46.57 -6.08 -25.33
C ARG A 365 47.01 -7.13 -26.35
N THR A 366 46.08 -7.70 -27.10
CA THR A 366 46.40 -8.71 -28.13
C THR A 366 47.19 -8.14 -29.31
N LYS A 367 46.90 -6.90 -29.73
CA LYS A 367 47.70 -6.18 -30.75
C LYS A 367 49.14 -5.90 -30.28
N LEU A 368 49.32 -5.44 -29.05
CA LEU A 368 50.65 -5.16 -28.48
C LEU A 368 51.48 -6.44 -28.29
N GLY A 369 50.87 -7.53 -27.85
CA GLY A 369 51.54 -8.82 -27.72
C GLY A 369 52.06 -9.36 -29.07
N ARG A 370 51.29 -9.18 -30.15
CA ARG A 370 51.75 -9.54 -31.51
C ARG A 370 52.90 -8.67 -32.01
N ALA A 371 52.94 -7.38 -31.64
CA ALA A 371 54.03 -6.49 -32.03
C ALA A 371 55.37 -6.87 -31.37
N GLN A 372 55.36 -7.31 -30.11
CA GLN A 372 56.60 -7.72 -29.40
C GLN A 372 57.25 -8.98 -29.99
N ILE A 373 56.46 -9.94 -30.50
CA ILE A 373 56.99 -11.18 -31.11
C ILE A 373 57.78 -10.87 -32.40
N ASN A 374 57.36 -9.85 -33.17
CA ASN A 374 58.08 -9.44 -34.38
C ASN A 374 59.41 -8.72 -34.08
N LEU A 375 59.55 -8.03 -32.93
CA LEU A 375 60.83 -7.44 -32.53
C LEU A 375 61.84 -8.50 -32.04
N ALA A 376 61.37 -9.55 -31.36
CA ALA A 376 62.22 -10.66 -30.92
C ALA A 376 62.72 -11.53 -32.10
N ALA A 377 61.90 -11.70 -33.13
CA ALA A 377 62.30 -12.40 -34.35
C ALA A 377 63.32 -11.60 -35.20
N ALA A 378 63.27 -10.27 -35.18
CA ALA A 378 64.21 -9.42 -35.91
C ALA A 378 65.61 -9.33 -35.26
N THR A 379 65.77 -9.72 -33.99
CA THR A 379 67.06 -9.68 -33.28
C THR A 379 67.88 -10.97 -33.42
N GLN A 380 67.30 -12.05 -33.97
CA GLN A 380 68.00 -13.33 -34.18
C GLN A 380 68.80 -13.42 -35.50
N SER A 381 68.75 -12.42 -36.38
CA SER A 381 69.44 -12.48 -37.68
C SER A 381 70.81 -11.76 -37.71
N LEU A 382 71.44 -11.54 -36.55
CA LEU A 382 72.71 -10.77 -36.44
C LEU A 382 73.84 -11.52 -35.72
N THR A 383 73.77 -12.84 -35.61
CA THR A 383 74.88 -13.70 -35.19
C THR A 383 75.36 -14.60 -36.30
#